data_AF-F4CXI6-F1
#
_entry.id   AF-F4CXI6-F1
#
_cell.length_a   1.000
_cell.length_b   1.000
_cell.length_c   1.000
_cell.angle_alpha   90.00
_cell.angle_beta   90.00
_cell.angle_gamma   90.00
#
_symmetry.space_group_name_H-M   'P 1'
#
loop_
_entity.id
_entity.type
_entity.pdbx_description
1 polymer ?
#
loop_
_entity_poly.entity_id
_entity_poly.type
_entity_poly.pdbx_seq_one_letter_code
_entity_poly.pdbx_strand_id
1 'polypeptide(L)'
;MPSLVLGPVLRHVDESSATVWVQTDVPAQVEVLGSTARTFEVAGHHYALVVVTGLPPDTRTEYDVLLDGEHVWPPASSPFPPSSIATRGPRSAGRHRILFGSCRYVKLADPRDAATYGIDALDAYAARMARLPSSQWPDALLLLGDQVYADELTPQTVRRIAGRRAEHPDWPDDEIVDFSEYVGLYRDSWADPEIRWIMSTVPTAMIFDDHDVRDDWNTSAAWRAQMAEKPWWAERIRAALSSYWVYQHLGNLSPDELAADPDWAAVSGHDGDTWPLLADLADRADREVDGSKGLRFSYRWQLGRTRLVVLDSRNGRVLDDGRHLMLGDREFGWVEERTLDPGEVDHLLLATSVPWLLPPAIGDLESVNEAAAARPGLRGRLGERIRQAADLEHWQAFRDSFDRLARLVAAATRPRAGDAAPVSISVLSGDVHHSYAARAQVEDAEEGTAVHQLTCSPVHNHVPPYVRAGFRLGWSGAATRAARAWATRKGTPPPPVTWDKLGGPYFGNTIAWLDVDGRRADVVFEQPTGAASLREAARHTLTAPRSAEPEQGHSEPTRPAPTQVDPARPDPTHPDPADPDPTDPGRGARTR
;
A
#
# COMPACT_ATOMS: atom_id res chain seq x y z
N MET A 1 19.47 -3.68 -30.24
CA MET A 1 19.85 -3.97 -28.85
C MET A 1 18.59 -3.88 -28.03
N PRO A 2 18.31 -4.83 -27.13
CA PRO A 2 17.15 -4.76 -26.26
C PRO A 2 17.13 -3.46 -25.46
N SER A 3 15.95 -2.94 -25.20
CA SER A 3 15.75 -1.74 -24.41
C SER A 3 14.76 -1.97 -23.27
N LEU A 4 14.95 -1.23 -22.19
CA LEU A 4 14.12 -1.31 -21.00
C LEU A 4 12.84 -0.47 -21.18
N VAL A 5 11.71 -1.13 -21.40
CA VAL A 5 10.40 -0.49 -21.58
C VAL A 5 9.91 0.09 -20.25
N LEU A 6 9.83 -0.75 -19.21
CA LEU A 6 9.44 -0.37 -17.85
C LEU A 6 10.34 -1.03 -16.80
N GLY A 7 10.32 -0.46 -15.60
CA GLY A 7 11.17 -0.86 -14.50
C GLY A 7 12.56 -0.19 -14.53
N PRO A 8 13.51 -0.69 -13.73
CA PRO A 8 13.33 -1.78 -12.78
C PRO A 8 12.37 -1.39 -11.65
N VAL A 9 11.60 -2.36 -11.18
CA VAL A 9 10.79 -2.26 -9.97
C VAL A 9 11.38 -3.20 -8.93
N LEU A 10 11.88 -2.63 -7.83
CA LEU A 10 12.29 -3.38 -6.65
C LEU A 10 11.04 -3.91 -5.95
N ARG A 11 10.96 -5.22 -5.86
CA ARG A 11 9.79 -5.97 -5.40
C ARG A 11 10.06 -6.49 -3.98
N HIS A 12 9.70 -7.73 -3.68
CA HIS A 12 9.99 -8.33 -2.37
C HIS A 12 11.50 -8.26 -2.06
N VAL A 13 11.85 -7.81 -0.86
CA VAL A 13 13.21 -7.82 -0.30
C VAL A 13 13.12 -8.46 1.07
N ASP A 14 14.12 -9.24 1.49
CA ASP A 14 14.23 -9.76 2.85
C ASP A 14 15.63 -9.50 3.45
N GLU A 15 16.11 -10.37 4.34
CA GLU A 15 17.43 -10.25 4.96
C GLU A 15 18.58 -10.55 3.99
N SER A 16 18.34 -11.34 2.94
CA SER A 16 19.41 -11.85 2.07
C SER A 16 19.06 -11.96 0.60
N SER A 17 17.82 -11.62 0.23
CA SER A 17 17.32 -11.72 -1.12
C SER A 17 16.48 -10.50 -1.51
N ALA A 18 16.34 -10.31 -2.82
CA ALA A 18 15.46 -9.34 -3.41
C ALA A 18 14.94 -9.83 -4.76
N THR A 19 13.81 -9.29 -5.20
CA THR A 19 13.30 -9.49 -6.55
C THR A 19 13.26 -8.16 -7.30
N VAL A 20 13.65 -8.18 -8.57
CA VAL A 20 13.63 -7.01 -9.45
C VAL A 20 12.85 -7.37 -10.72
N TRP A 21 11.76 -6.66 -10.94
CA TRP A 21 10.90 -6.83 -12.12
C TRP A 21 11.28 -5.83 -13.22
N VAL A 22 11.25 -6.26 -14.48
CA VAL A 22 11.45 -5.42 -15.67
C VAL A 22 10.55 -5.83 -16.82
N GLN A 23 10.30 -4.88 -17.74
CA GLN A 23 9.73 -5.15 -19.07
C GLN A 23 10.73 -4.71 -20.15
N THR A 24 10.93 -5.55 -21.17
CA THR A 24 11.81 -5.28 -22.32
C THR A 24 11.01 -5.22 -23.61
N ASP A 25 11.58 -4.60 -24.65
CA ASP A 25 10.94 -4.47 -25.97
C ASP A 25 11.07 -5.73 -26.85
N VAL A 26 12.07 -6.56 -26.57
CA VAL A 26 12.36 -7.84 -27.24
C VAL A 26 12.82 -8.88 -26.22
N PRO A 27 12.89 -10.18 -26.56
CA PRO A 27 13.46 -11.19 -25.68
C PRO A 27 14.91 -10.84 -25.31
N ALA A 28 15.25 -10.96 -24.03
CA ALA A 28 16.59 -10.67 -23.51
C ALA A 28 16.94 -11.52 -22.28
N GLN A 29 18.22 -11.58 -21.96
CA GLN A 29 18.70 -11.98 -20.64
C GLN A 29 18.89 -10.72 -19.79
N VAL A 30 18.25 -10.70 -18.63
CA VAL A 30 18.33 -9.60 -17.66
C VAL A 30 19.31 -9.99 -16.56
N GLU A 31 20.22 -9.08 -16.20
CA GLU A 31 21.16 -9.26 -15.11
C GLU A 31 21.04 -8.13 -14.07
N VAL A 32 21.04 -8.52 -12.79
CA VAL A 32 21.11 -7.61 -11.63
C VAL A 32 22.04 -8.24 -10.59
N LEU A 33 23.11 -7.53 -10.23
CA LEU A 33 24.11 -8.00 -9.25
C LEU A 33 24.62 -9.44 -9.52
N GLY A 34 24.88 -9.75 -10.81
CA GLY A 34 25.33 -11.07 -11.25
C GLY A 34 24.25 -12.18 -11.24
N SER A 35 23.05 -11.89 -10.73
CA SER A 35 21.88 -12.79 -10.84
C SER A 35 21.19 -12.56 -12.18
N THR A 36 20.73 -13.63 -12.83
CA THR A 36 20.19 -13.55 -14.19
C THR A 36 18.82 -14.19 -14.32
N ALA A 37 17.98 -13.65 -15.20
CA ALA A 37 16.73 -14.26 -15.63
C ALA A 37 16.51 -14.00 -17.13
N ARG A 38 15.97 -14.99 -17.84
CA ARG A 38 15.49 -14.78 -19.21
C ARG A 38 14.09 -14.19 -19.17
N THR A 39 13.78 -13.34 -20.14
CA THR A 39 12.44 -12.80 -20.27
C THR A 39 11.46 -13.88 -20.71
N PHE A 40 10.27 -13.94 -20.10
CA PHE A 40 9.12 -14.67 -20.61
C PHE A 40 8.24 -13.74 -21.46
N GLU A 41 7.56 -14.30 -22.45
CA GLU A 41 6.68 -13.55 -23.36
C GLU A 41 5.22 -13.69 -22.94
N VAL A 42 4.45 -12.60 -22.97
CA VAL A 42 2.99 -12.60 -22.80
C VAL A 42 2.40 -11.75 -23.91
N ALA A 43 1.67 -12.37 -24.84
CA ALA A 43 1.01 -11.73 -25.97
C ALA A 43 1.96 -10.77 -26.74
N GLY A 44 3.19 -11.20 -26.99
CA GLY A 44 4.21 -10.41 -27.71
C GLY A 44 4.96 -9.36 -26.86
N HIS A 45 4.73 -9.30 -25.55
CA HIS A 45 5.48 -8.41 -24.63
C HIS A 45 6.40 -9.22 -23.73
N HIS A 46 7.58 -8.68 -23.39
CA HIS A 46 8.63 -9.44 -22.71
C HIS A 46 8.90 -8.92 -21.29
N TYR A 47 8.95 -9.82 -20.32
CA TYR A 47 9.07 -9.49 -18.89
C TYR A 47 10.08 -10.39 -18.22
N ALA A 48 10.75 -9.90 -17.18
CA ALA A 48 11.58 -10.74 -16.31
C ALA A 48 11.40 -10.37 -14.85
N LEU A 49 11.51 -11.38 -13.98
CA LEU A 49 11.64 -11.24 -12.55
C LEU A 49 13.00 -11.85 -12.13
N VAL A 50 13.96 -10.99 -11.81
CA VAL A 50 15.30 -11.42 -11.39
C VAL A 50 15.28 -11.64 -9.87
N VAL A 51 15.60 -12.84 -9.42
CA VAL A 51 15.79 -13.16 -8.00
C VAL A 51 17.28 -12.98 -7.65
N VAL A 52 17.58 -11.94 -6.88
CA VAL A 52 18.91 -11.66 -6.34
C VAL A 52 19.03 -12.34 -4.99
N THR A 53 20.08 -13.13 -4.77
CA THR A 53 20.33 -13.84 -3.51
C THR A 53 21.73 -13.56 -2.97
N GLY A 54 21.98 -13.91 -1.71
CA GLY A 54 23.31 -13.75 -1.10
C GLY A 54 23.64 -12.31 -0.70
N LEU A 55 22.64 -11.44 -0.58
CA LEU A 55 22.82 -10.09 -0.08
C LEU A 55 23.13 -10.12 1.43
N PRO A 56 24.04 -9.28 1.94
CA PRO A 56 24.29 -9.23 3.38
C PRO A 56 23.14 -8.52 4.12
N PRO A 57 22.73 -8.97 5.32
CA PRO A 57 21.66 -8.34 6.08
C PRO A 57 22.04 -6.94 6.60
N ASP A 58 21.03 -6.10 6.79
CA ASP A 58 21.17 -4.69 7.22
C ASP A 58 22.16 -3.87 6.35
N THR A 59 22.14 -4.08 5.03
CA THR A 59 22.98 -3.33 4.09
C THR A 59 22.17 -2.65 3.01
N ARG A 60 22.78 -1.67 2.34
CA ARG A 60 22.24 -1.04 1.14
C ARG A 60 23.24 -1.25 0.00
N THR A 61 22.84 -2.01 -1.01
CA THR A 61 23.67 -2.38 -2.15
C THR A 61 23.14 -1.70 -3.40
N GLU A 62 23.95 -0.80 -3.98
CA GLU A 62 23.64 -0.20 -5.28
C GLU A 62 23.66 -1.25 -6.37
N TYR A 63 22.80 -1.11 -7.38
CA TYR A 63 22.74 -2.06 -8.49
C TYR A 63 22.45 -1.37 -9.82
N ASP A 64 22.91 -2.05 -10.87
CA ASP A 64 22.61 -1.75 -12.27
C ASP A 64 21.72 -2.85 -12.86
N VAL A 65 21.03 -2.54 -13.96
CA VAL A 65 20.36 -3.54 -14.80
C VAL A 65 21.07 -3.62 -16.14
N LEU A 66 21.42 -4.84 -16.53
CA LEU A 66 21.98 -5.12 -17.85
C LEU A 66 21.00 -5.98 -18.66
N LEU A 67 20.89 -5.70 -19.96
CA LEU A 67 20.18 -6.53 -20.93
C LEU A 67 21.21 -7.07 -21.92
N ASP A 68 21.34 -8.39 -22.00
CA ASP A 68 22.35 -9.09 -22.83
C ASP A 68 23.78 -8.54 -22.63
N GLY A 69 24.10 -8.12 -21.39
CA GLY A 69 25.39 -7.56 -21.01
C GLY A 69 25.54 -6.05 -21.23
N GLU A 70 24.54 -5.37 -21.79
CA GLU A 70 24.55 -3.92 -21.99
C GLU A 70 23.84 -3.19 -20.84
N HIS A 71 24.47 -2.16 -20.28
CA HIS A 71 23.89 -1.36 -19.19
C HIS A 71 22.71 -0.51 -19.66
N VAL A 72 21.54 -0.72 -19.06
CA VAL A 72 20.30 0.02 -19.42
C VAL A 72 19.70 0.82 -18.27
N TRP A 73 20.11 0.54 -17.03
CA TRP A 73 19.62 1.26 -15.85
C TRP A 73 20.69 1.37 -14.75
N PRO A 74 20.86 2.55 -14.13
CA PRO A 74 20.14 3.79 -14.44
C PRO A 74 20.59 4.38 -15.78
N PRO A 75 19.72 5.10 -16.52
CA PRO A 75 20.12 5.80 -17.72
C PRO A 75 21.24 6.80 -17.41
N ALA A 76 22.21 6.95 -18.32
CA ALA A 76 23.36 7.83 -18.12
C ALA A 76 22.98 9.30 -17.82
N SER A 77 21.81 9.74 -18.27
CA SER A 77 21.27 11.08 -18.02
C SER A 77 20.35 11.18 -16.79
N SER A 78 20.26 10.14 -15.96
CA SER A 78 19.37 10.14 -14.80
C SER A 78 19.78 11.25 -13.82
N PRO A 79 18.85 12.13 -13.39
CA PRO A 79 19.12 13.13 -12.36
C PRO A 79 19.04 12.54 -10.94
N PHE A 80 18.60 11.28 -10.82
CA PHE A 80 18.36 10.64 -9.54
C PHE A 80 19.58 9.86 -9.03
N PRO A 81 19.72 9.67 -7.70
CA PRO A 81 20.74 8.80 -7.13
C PRO A 81 20.70 7.36 -7.69
N PRO A 82 21.80 6.60 -7.58
CA PRO A 82 21.80 5.18 -7.94
C PRO A 82 20.67 4.40 -7.24
N SER A 83 20.08 3.46 -7.96
CA SER A 83 19.13 2.51 -7.40
C SER A 83 19.85 1.56 -6.46
N SER A 84 19.19 1.16 -5.38
CA SER A 84 19.80 0.32 -4.36
C SER A 84 18.79 -0.61 -3.71
N ILE A 85 19.28 -1.77 -3.27
CA ILE A 85 18.52 -2.75 -2.52
C ILE A 85 18.89 -2.60 -1.05
N ALA A 86 17.91 -2.32 -0.19
CA ALA A 86 18.10 -2.24 1.26
C ALA A 86 17.60 -3.53 1.91
N THR A 87 18.53 -4.41 2.29
CA THR A 87 18.18 -5.64 3.01
C THR A 87 17.87 -5.36 4.46
N ARG A 88 17.05 -6.23 5.04
CA ARG A 88 16.66 -6.16 6.45
C ARG A 88 17.63 -6.98 7.31
N GLY A 89 17.49 -6.86 8.61
CA GLY A 89 18.27 -7.64 9.57
C GLY A 89 18.06 -7.18 11.01
N PRO A 90 18.83 -7.70 11.97
CA PRO A 90 18.65 -7.43 13.39
C PRO A 90 18.68 -5.94 13.76
N ARG A 91 19.44 -5.09 13.05
CA ARG A 91 19.56 -3.65 13.36
C ARG A 91 18.36 -2.85 12.84
N SER A 92 17.79 -3.26 11.71
CA SER A 92 16.60 -2.64 11.11
C SER A 92 15.29 -3.27 11.57
N ALA A 93 15.33 -4.40 12.29
CA ALA A 93 14.13 -5.18 12.64
C ALA A 93 13.03 -4.35 13.32
N GLY A 94 13.38 -3.40 14.18
CA GLY A 94 12.42 -2.56 14.90
C GLY A 94 12.15 -1.19 14.27
N ARG A 95 12.73 -0.84 13.11
CA ARG A 95 12.61 0.51 12.54
C ARG A 95 12.18 0.44 11.08
N HIS A 96 11.02 1.01 10.79
CA HIS A 96 10.45 0.98 9.43
C HIS A 96 9.78 2.30 9.10
N ARG A 97 10.04 2.79 7.89
CA ARG A 97 9.26 3.82 7.22
C ARG A 97 8.50 3.20 6.07
N ILE A 98 7.17 3.16 6.17
CA ILE A 98 6.31 2.50 5.18
C ILE A 98 5.43 3.55 4.53
N LEU A 99 5.66 3.84 3.25
CA LEU A 99 4.85 4.76 2.45
C LEU A 99 3.63 4.02 1.91
N PHE A 100 2.45 4.64 1.88
CA PHE A 100 1.25 4.01 1.32
C PHE A 100 0.26 5.02 0.73
N GLY A 101 -0.52 4.56 -0.24
CA GLY A 101 -1.63 5.28 -0.84
C GLY A 101 -2.26 4.52 -2.01
N SER A 102 -3.33 5.07 -2.59
CA SER A 102 -4.05 4.52 -3.74
C SER A 102 -4.52 5.62 -4.70
N CYS A 103 -5.24 5.24 -5.76
CA CYS A 103 -5.94 6.15 -6.67
C CYS A 103 -4.97 7.17 -7.29
N ARG A 104 -3.99 6.63 -8.01
CA ARG A 104 -3.01 7.44 -8.74
C ARG A 104 -3.40 7.46 -10.21
N TYR A 105 -4.22 8.44 -10.57
CA TYR A 105 -4.49 8.72 -11.97
C TYR A 105 -3.20 9.14 -12.67
N VAL A 106 -3.03 8.79 -13.95
CA VAL A 106 -1.79 9.07 -14.67
C VAL A 106 -1.60 10.57 -14.95
N LYS A 107 -0.33 11.02 -15.05
CA LYS A 107 -0.02 12.37 -15.54
C LYS A 107 -0.54 12.57 -16.96
N LEU A 108 -1.27 13.65 -17.16
CA LEU A 108 -1.76 14.05 -18.48
C LEU A 108 -0.76 14.98 -19.17
N ALA A 109 -0.56 14.75 -20.47
CA ALA A 109 0.35 15.57 -21.28
C ALA A 109 -0.19 17.00 -21.53
N ASP A 110 -1.52 17.19 -21.58
CA ASP A 110 -2.11 18.52 -21.71
C ASP A 110 -2.11 19.24 -20.34
N PRO A 111 -1.44 20.40 -20.21
CA PRO A 111 -1.37 21.13 -18.95
C PRO A 111 -2.73 21.57 -18.39
N ARG A 112 -3.74 21.79 -19.25
CA ARG A 112 -5.09 22.20 -18.81
C ARG A 112 -5.81 21.04 -18.14
N ASP A 113 -5.72 19.85 -18.74
CA ASP A 113 -6.33 18.65 -18.19
C ASP A 113 -5.60 18.25 -16.90
N ALA A 114 -4.26 18.27 -16.91
CA ALA A 114 -3.43 17.98 -15.75
C ALA A 114 -3.72 18.90 -14.55
N ALA A 115 -4.05 20.18 -14.78
CA ALA A 115 -4.36 21.13 -13.71
C ALA A 115 -5.58 20.72 -12.87
N THR A 116 -6.48 19.89 -13.42
CA THR A 116 -7.67 19.37 -12.71
C THR A 116 -7.29 18.41 -11.57
N TYR A 117 -6.26 17.60 -11.81
CA TYR A 117 -5.78 16.56 -10.90
C TYR A 117 -4.76 17.09 -9.88
N GLY A 118 -4.07 18.19 -10.19
CA GLY A 118 -3.14 18.84 -9.28
C GLY A 118 -1.73 18.24 -9.33
N ILE A 119 -0.98 18.35 -8.23
CA ILE A 119 0.39 17.80 -8.14
C ILE A 119 0.29 16.37 -7.63
N ASP A 120 0.90 15.43 -8.33
CA ASP A 120 1.04 14.05 -7.88
C ASP A 120 1.87 13.98 -6.58
N ALA A 121 1.27 13.40 -5.53
CA ALA A 121 1.90 13.34 -4.21
C ALA A 121 3.08 12.37 -4.17
N LEU A 122 3.05 11.27 -4.94
CA LEU A 122 4.12 10.29 -4.99
C LEU A 122 5.33 10.84 -5.77
N ASP A 123 5.09 11.60 -6.84
CA ASP A 123 6.18 12.26 -7.57
C ASP A 123 6.86 13.33 -6.73
N ALA A 124 6.07 14.18 -6.07
CA ALA A 124 6.60 15.17 -5.16
C ALA A 124 7.43 14.50 -4.05
N TYR A 125 6.99 13.33 -3.57
CA TYR A 125 7.71 12.55 -2.57
C TYR A 125 9.02 12.01 -3.14
N ALA A 126 9.00 11.36 -4.30
CA ALA A 126 10.18 10.81 -4.97
C ALA A 126 11.23 11.89 -5.25
N ALA A 127 10.80 13.03 -5.82
CA ALA A 127 11.69 14.16 -6.08
C ALA A 127 12.27 14.78 -4.81
N ARG A 128 11.52 14.80 -3.69
CA ARG A 128 12.05 15.21 -2.37
C ARG A 128 13.04 14.19 -1.84
N MET A 129 12.68 12.90 -1.88
CA MET A 129 13.48 11.77 -1.39
C MET A 129 14.84 11.69 -2.08
N ALA A 130 14.92 11.99 -3.37
CA ALA A 130 16.17 12.04 -4.13
C ALA A 130 17.21 13.03 -3.58
N ARG A 131 16.78 14.00 -2.75
CA ARG A 131 17.67 14.97 -2.08
C ARG A 131 17.92 14.67 -0.61
N LEU A 132 17.32 13.61 -0.07
CA LEU A 132 17.51 13.17 1.31
C LEU A 132 18.59 12.10 1.39
N PRO A 133 19.31 12.00 2.52
CA PRO A 133 20.20 10.88 2.75
C PRO A 133 19.43 9.56 2.75
N SER A 134 20.05 8.48 2.25
CA SER A 134 19.42 7.17 2.09
C SER A 134 18.97 6.51 3.39
N SER A 135 19.46 7.00 4.55
CA SER A 135 18.98 6.60 5.88
C SER A 135 17.59 7.12 6.24
N GLN A 136 17.02 8.04 5.44
CA GLN A 136 15.66 8.57 5.60
C GLN A 136 14.70 8.05 4.53
N TRP A 137 15.16 7.22 3.62
CA TRP A 137 14.33 6.65 2.57
C TRP A 137 13.34 5.63 3.17
N PRO A 138 12.15 5.45 2.57
CA PRO A 138 11.24 4.39 2.99
C PRO A 138 11.83 2.99 2.82
N ASP A 139 11.42 2.09 3.70
CA ASP A 139 11.75 0.65 3.67
C ASP A 139 10.75 -0.16 2.84
N ALA A 140 9.55 0.40 2.61
CA ALA A 140 8.53 -0.16 1.73
C ALA A 140 7.59 0.93 1.17
N LEU A 141 7.05 0.68 -0.01
CA LEU A 141 5.97 1.42 -0.65
C LEU A 141 4.79 0.45 -0.86
N LEU A 142 3.61 0.80 -0.36
CA LEU A 142 2.38 0.02 -0.52
C LEU A 142 1.41 0.79 -1.42
N LEU A 143 1.14 0.28 -2.61
CA LEU A 143 0.11 0.82 -3.50
C LEU A 143 -1.17 -0.02 -3.36
N LEU A 144 -2.21 0.60 -2.82
CA LEU A 144 -3.41 -0.08 -2.32
C LEU A 144 -4.61 0.12 -3.25
N GLY A 145 -4.43 -0.16 -4.54
CA GLY A 145 -5.49 -0.08 -5.54
C GLY A 145 -5.39 1.11 -6.49
N ASP A 146 -6.00 0.98 -7.66
CA ASP A 146 -6.06 1.97 -8.73
C ASP A 146 -4.68 2.42 -9.22
N GLN A 147 -3.86 1.45 -9.62
CA GLN A 147 -2.56 1.72 -10.24
C GLN A 147 -2.73 2.17 -11.71
N VAL A 148 -3.81 1.71 -12.34
CA VAL A 148 -4.27 2.09 -13.67
C VAL A 148 -5.79 2.27 -13.66
N TYR A 149 -6.30 3.00 -14.65
CA TYR A 149 -7.74 3.22 -14.86
C TYR A 149 -8.14 2.68 -16.23
N ALA A 150 -8.84 1.55 -16.24
CA ALA A 150 -9.23 0.82 -17.45
C ALA A 150 -10.58 1.24 -18.04
N ASP A 151 -11.31 2.08 -17.32
CA ASP A 151 -12.65 2.60 -17.65
C ASP A 151 -12.73 4.14 -17.65
N GLU A 152 -11.76 4.83 -17.01
CA GLU A 152 -11.59 6.28 -17.13
C GLU A 152 -10.40 6.61 -18.03
N LEU A 153 -10.61 6.53 -19.35
CA LEU A 153 -9.50 6.62 -20.30
C LEU A 153 -8.99 8.04 -20.50
N THR A 154 -7.67 8.18 -20.51
CA THR A 154 -7.03 9.42 -20.95
C THR A 154 -7.25 9.66 -22.46
N PRO A 155 -7.17 10.92 -22.93
CA PRO A 155 -7.18 11.20 -24.36
C PRO A 155 -6.08 10.46 -25.16
N GLN A 156 -4.95 10.17 -24.53
CA GLN A 156 -3.86 9.39 -25.14
C GLN A 156 -4.26 7.93 -25.31
N THR A 157 -4.86 7.34 -24.29
CA THR A 157 -5.36 5.97 -24.33
C THR A 157 -6.47 5.81 -25.38
N VAL A 158 -7.44 6.73 -25.42
CA VAL A 158 -8.48 6.75 -26.45
C VAL A 158 -7.87 6.78 -27.86
N ARG A 159 -6.86 7.62 -28.10
CA ARG A 159 -6.15 7.66 -29.40
C ARG A 159 -5.43 6.35 -29.73
N ARG A 160 -4.87 5.66 -28.72
CA ARG A 160 -4.18 4.38 -28.90
C ARG A 160 -5.13 3.28 -29.38
N ILE A 161 -6.36 3.27 -28.86
CA ILE A 161 -7.34 2.22 -29.16
C ILE A 161 -8.32 2.57 -30.29
N ALA A 162 -8.34 3.83 -30.77
CA ALA A 162 -9.30 4.33 -31.76
C ALA A 162 -9.36 3.52 -33.08
N GLY A 163 -8.28 2.81 -33.45
CA GLY A 163 -8.22 2.02 -34.69
C GLY A 163 -8.89 0.64 -34.61
N ARG A 164 -9.13 0.10 -33.41
CA ARG A 164 -9.53 -1.30 -33.23
C ARG A 164 -10.96 -1.61 -33.67
N ARG A 165 -11.82 -0.59 -33.78
CA ARG A 165 -13.25 -0.75 -34.14
C ARG A 165 -13.47 -1.48 -35.47
N ALA A 166 -12.50 -1.41 -36.39
CA ALA A 166 -12.57 -2.14 -37.65
C ALA A 166 -12.41 -3.66 -37.48
N GLU A 167 -11.64 -4.09 -36.48
CA GLU A 167 -11.35 -5.50 -36.18
C GLU A 167 -12.31 -6.06 -35.12
N HIS A 168 -12.68 -5.22 -34.15
CA HIS A 168 -13.55 -5.57 -33.02
C HIS A 168 -14.71 -4.56 -32.89
N PRO A 169 -15.76 -4.66 -33.73
CA PRO A 169 -16.86 -3.70 -33.77
C PRO A 169 -17.74 -3.71 -32.50
N ASP A 170 -17.71 -4.81 -31.75
CA ASP A 170 -18.50 -5.01 -30.53
C ASP A 170 -17.80 -4.52 -29.25
N TRP A 171 -16.55 -4.08 -29.34
CA TRP A 171 -15.81 -3.51 -28.20
C TRP A 171 -16.23 -2.05 -27.97
N PRO A 172 -16.25 -1.57 -26.72
CA PRO A 172 -16.57 -0.17 -26.44
C PRO A 172 -15.45 0.76 -26.96
N ASP A 173 -15.65 2.07 -27.06
CA ASP A 173 -14.55 3.00 -27.44
C ASP A 173 -13.86 3.63 -26.23
N ASP A 174 -14.44 3.46 -25.05
CA ASP A 174 -14.14 4.13 -23.79
C ASP A 174 -13.70 3.14 -22.70
N GLU A 175 -13.36 1.91 -23.07
CA GLU A 175 -13.05 0.82 -22.15
C GLU A 175 -11.86 0.01 -22.67
N ILE A 176 -10.95 -0.42 -21.81
CA ILE A 176 -9.86 -1.34 -22.19
C ILE A 176 -10.39 -2.77 -22.25
N VAL A 177 -9.92 -3.57 -23.21
CA VAL A 177 -10.41 -4.94 -23.43
C VAL A 177 -9.29 -5.96 -23.54
N ASP A 178 -8.20 -5.65 -24.26
CA ASP A 178 -7.14 -6.65 -24.47
C ASP A 178 -5.88 -6.41 -23.61
N PHE A 179 -5.01 -7.42 -23.55
CA PHE A 179 -3.78 -7.36 -22.76
C PHE A 179 -2.81 -6.27 -23.23
N SER A 180 -2.66 -6.06 -24.54
CA SER A 180 -1.75 -5.05 -25.09
C SER A 180 -2.19 -3.62 -24.77
N GLU A 181 -3.49 -3.40 -24.67
CA GLU A 181 -4.07 -2.14 -24.23
C GLU A 181 -3.81 -1.88 -22.74
N TYR A 182 -3.89 -2.91 -21.90
CA TYR A 182 -3.45 -2.86 -20.50
C TYR A 182 -1.95 -2.54 -20.38
N VAL A 183 -1.10 -3.14 -21.22
CA VAL A 183 0.33 -2.76 -21.30
C VAL A 183 0.47 -1.27 -21.57
N GLY A 184 -0.38 -0.69 -22.42
CA GLY A 184 -0.45 0.75 -22.65
C GLY A 184 -0.75 1.57 -21.39
N LEU A 185 -1.70 1.13 -20.55
CA LEU A 185 -2.03 1.80 -19.29
C LEU A 185 -0.86 1.80 -18.31
N TYR A 186 -0.21 0.65 -18.12
CA TYR A 186 0.95 0.54 -17.23
C TYR A 186 2.13 1.36 -17.75
N ARG A 187 2.33 1.42 -19.08
CA ARG A 187 3.35 2.29 -19.68
C ARG A 187 3.07 3.75 -19.41
N ASP A 188 1.83 4.19 -19.53
CA ASP A 188 1.46 5.57 -19.23
C ASP A 188 1.67 5.86 -17.72
N SER A 189 1.24 4.95 -16.84
CA SER A 189 1.30 5.14 -15.38
C SER A 189 2.73 5.08 -14.82
N TRP A 190 3.56 4.15 -15.28
CA TRP A 190 4.86 3.83 -14.66
C TRP A 190 6.08 4.41 -15.39
N ALA A 191 5.94 4.96 -16.59
CA ALA A 191 7.10 5.47 -17.35
C ALA A 191 7.66 6.81 -16.80
N ASP A 192 6.94 7.44 -15.88
CA ASP A 192 7.30 8.70 -15.24
C ASP A 192 8.64 8.59 -14.48
N PRO A 193 9.65 9.45 -14.73
CA PRO A 193 10.99 9.28 -14.18
C PRO A 193 11.04 9.18 -12.65
N GLU A 194 10.26 10.01 -11.95
CA GLU A 194 10.11 9.99 -10.49
C GLU A 194 9.59 8.63 -10.00
N ILE A 195 8.55 8.10 -10.66
CA ILE A 195 7.94 6.80 -10.34
C ILE A 195 8.90 5.66 -10.62
N ARG A 196 9.53 5.64 -11.80
CA ARG A 196 10.54 4.63 -12.15
C ARG A 196 11.65 4.60 -11.12
N TRP A 197 12.15 5.77 -10.70
CA TRP A 197 13.22 5.84 -9.75
C TRP A 197 12.80 5.39 -8.34
N ILE A 198 11.69 5.88 -7.78
CA ILE A 198 11.28 5.46 -6.43
C ILE A 198 11.00 3.96 -6.39
N MET A 199 10.32 3.42 -7.42
CA MET A 199 10.04 1.99 -7.54
C MET A 199 11.30 1.16 -7.75
N SER A 200 12.39 1.71 -8.30
CA SER A 200 13.67 1.00 -8.45
C SER A 200 14.45 0.83 -7.14
N THR A 201 14.16 1.59 -6.09
CA THR A 201 15.01 1.64 -4.88
C THR A 201 14.23 1.45 -3.57
N VAL A 202 12.90 1.56 -3.62
CA VAL A 202 12.00 1.26 -2.52
C VAL A 202 11.24 -0.03 -2.84
N PRO A 203 11.34 -1.07 -1.99
CA PRO A 203 10.55 -2.30 -2.14
C PRO A 203 9.07 -1.98 -2.25
N THR A 204 8.45 -2.33 -3.38
CA THR A 204 7.07 -1.95 -3.70
C THR A 204 6.14 -3.15 -3.65
N ALA A 205 5.15 -3.10 -2.77
CA ALA A 205 4.05 -4.06 -2.65
C ALA A 205 2.77 -3.46 -3.24
N MET A 206 1.94 -4.29 -3.86
CA MET A 206 0.74 -3.82 -4.57
C MET A 206 -0.46 -4.73 -4.41
N ILE A 207 -1.65 -4.15 -4.32
CA ILE A 207 -2.93 -4.85 -4.53
C ILE A 207 -3.78 -3.94 -5.43
N PHE A 208 -4.49 -4.51 -6.41
CA PHE A 208 -5.38 -3.75 -7.29
C PHE A 208 -6.67 -3.28 -6.60
N ASP A 209 -7.40 -2.38 -7.26
CA ASP A 209 -8.81 -2.12 -6.99
C ASP A 209 -9.67 -2.44 -8.21
N ASP A 210 -10.91 -1.95 -8.23
CA ASP A 210 -11.81 -2.06 -9.36
C ASP A 210 -11.34 -1.33 -10.60
N HIS A 211 -10.82 -0.10 -10.57
CA HIS A 211 -10.43 0.59 -11.81
C HIS A 211 -9.26 -0.10 -12.57
N ASP A 212 -8.49 -0.97 -11.90
CA ASP A 212 -7.55 -1.87 -12.58
C ASP A 212 -8.28 -2.86 -13.51
N VAL A 213 -9.54 -3.19 -13.21
CA VAL A 213 -10.43 -4.00 -14.07
C VAL A 213 -11.48 -3.11 -14.71
N ARG A 214 -12.46 -2.61 -13.97
CA ARG A 214 -13.53 -1.68 -14.34
C ARG A 214 -14.22 -1.21 -13.05
N ASP A 215 -14.62 0.06 -12.97
CA ASP A 215 -15.52 0.58 -11.93
C ASP A 215 -16.67 -0.40 -11.59
N ASP A 216 -16.97 -0.52 -10.29
CA ASP A 216 -17.90 -1.49 -9.67
C ASP A 216 -17.53 -2.98 -9.85
N TRP A 217 -16.27 -3.31 -10.16
CA TRP A 217 -15.92 -4.71 -10.41
C TRP A 217 -16.20 -5.59 -9.19
N ASN A 218 -17.04 -6.61 -9.41
CA ASN A 218 -17.51 -7.56 -8.41
C ASN A 218 -18.28 -6.92 -7.24
N THR A 219 -19.05 -5.86 -7.47
CA THR A 219 -19.95 -5.30 -6.42
C THR A 219 -21.07 -6.25 -6.01
N SER A 220 -21.58 -7.09 -6.94
CA SER A 220 -22.66 -8.05 -6.64
C SER A 220 -22.84 -9.13 -7.71
N ALA A 221 -23.56 -10.20 -7.36
CA ALA A 221 -23.98 -11.24 -8.32
C ALA A 221 -24.81 -10.67 -9.49
N ALA A 222 -25.67 -9.69 -9.22
CA ALA A 222 -26.49 -9.05 -10.24
C ALA A 222 -25.65 -8.20 -11.20
N TRP A 223 -24.58 -7.56 -10.70
CA TRP A 223 -23.61 -6.86 -11.52
C TRP A 223 -22.82 -7.86 -12.39
N ARG A 224 -22.31 -8.96 -11.81
CA ARG A 224 -21.57 -9.99 -12.56
C ARG A 224 -22.41 -10.58 -13.69
N ALA A 225 -23.69 -10.88 -13.44
CA ALA A 225 -24.61 -11.36 -14.46
C ALA A 225 -24.79 -10.35 -15.61
N GLN A 226 -24.93 -9.05 -15.31
CA GLN A 226 -25.04 -8.00 -16.33
C GLN A 226 -23.77 -7.86 -17.17
N MET A 227 -22.59 -7.98 -16.54
CA MET A 227 -21.32 -7.89 -17.26
C MET A 227 -21.04 -9.13 -18.10
N ALA A 228 -21.43 -10.32 -17.63
CA ALA A 228 -21.33 -11.57 -18.39
C ALA A 228 -22.15 -11.56 -19.70
N GLU A 229 -23.17 -10.70 -19.82
CA GLU A 229 -23.92 -10.51 -21.07
C GLU A 229 -23.16 -9.67 -22.11
N LYS A 230 -22.09 -8.97 -21.73
CA LYS A 230 -21.31 -8.14 -22.65
C LYS A 230 -20.37 -9.03 -23.48
N PRO A 231 -20.35 -8.90 -24.82
CA PRO A 231 -19.56 -9.78 -25.69
C PRO A 231 -18.04 -9.66 -25.51
N TRP A 232 -17.57 -8.56 -24.93
CA TRP A 232 -16.15 -8.26 -24.70
C TRP A 232 -15.68 -8.53 -23.26
N TRP A 233 -16.59 -8.79 -22.31
CA TRP A 233 -16.24 -8.87 -20.90
C TRP A 233 -15.29 -10.02 -20.57
N ALA A 234 -15.51 -11.19 -21.18
CA ALA A 234 -14.65 -12.35 -20.99
C ALA A 234 -13.19 -12.11 -21.43
N GLU A 235 -12.99 -11.29 -22.47
CA GLU A 235 -11.64 -10.90 -22.90
C GLU A 235 -11.03 -9.90 -21.92
N ARG A 236 -11.80 -8.88 -21.52
CA ARG A 236 -11.34 -7.89 -20.54
C ARG A 236 -10.92 -8.51 -19.23
N ILE A 237 -11.73 -9.39 -18.64
CA ILE A 237 -11.41 -9.98 -17.34
C ILE A 237 -10.13 -10.81 -17.42
N ARG A 238 -9.90 -11.54 -18.53
CA ARG A 238 -8.66 -12.27 -18.77
C ARG A 238 -7.47 -11.34 -18.87
N ALA A 239 -7.58 -10.30 -19.69
CA ALA A 239 -6.53 -9.31 -19.88
C ALA A 239 -6.19 -8.57 -18.58
N ALA A 240 -7.20 -8.15 -17.82
CA ALA A 240 -7.04 -7.42 -16.58
C ALA A 240 -6.35 -8.26 -15.50
N LEU A 241 -6.85 -9.46 -15.23
CA LEU A 241 -6.25 -10.38 -14.24
C LEU A 241 -4.85 -10.85 -14.64
N SER A 242 -4.62 -11.11 -15.94
CA SER A 242 -3.28 -11.43 -16.46
C SER A 242 -2.33 -10.25 -16.27
N SER A 243 -2.78 -9.03 -16.57
CA SER A 243 -1.95 -7.83 -16.40
C SER A 243 -1.65 -7.57 -14.92
N TYR A 244 -2.63 -7.72 -14.03
CA TYR A 244 -2.43 -7.63 -12.59
C TYR A 244 -1.41 -8.66 -12.11
N TRP A 245 -1.52 -9.91 -12.59
CA TRP A 245 -0.57 -10.95 -12.22
C TRP A 245 0.88 -10.59 -12.62
N VAL A 246 1.09 -10.17 -13.88
CA VAL A 246 2.42 -9.85 -14.42
C VAL A 246 3.02 -8.59 -13.79
N TYR A 247 2.24 -7.51 -13.70
CA TYR A 247 2.75 -6.21 -13.28
C TYR A 247 2.80 -6.07 -11.76
N GLN A 248 1.82 -6.63 -11.04
CA GLN A 248 1.64 -6.36 -9.61
C GLN A 248 1.86 -7.60 -8.74
N HIS A 249 1.09 -8.68 -8.95
CA HIS A 249 1.07 -9.82 -8.02
C HIS A 249 2.37 -10.61 -7.98
N LEU A 250 2.96 -10.91 -9.15
CA LEU A 250 4.16 -11.73 -9.27
C LEU A 250 5.31 -11.17 -8.40
N GLY A 251 5.44 -9.84 -8.37
CA GLY A 251 6.44 -9.14 -7.56
C GLY A 251 6.10 -9.01 -6.07
N ASN A 252 4.95 -9.49 -5.60
CA ASN A 252 4.63 -9.53 -4.17
C ASN A 252 5.15 -10.80 -3.50
N LEU A 253 5.37 -11.87 -4.26
CA LEU A 253 5.77 -13.17 -3.75
C LEU A 253 7.25 -13.14 -3.33
N SER A 254 7.54 -13.76 -2.18
CA SER A 254 8.91 -14.02 -1.76
C SER A 254 9.59 -15.06 -2.68
N PRO A 255 10.92 -15.15 -2.72
CA PRO A 255 11.60 -16.19 -3.50
C PRO A 255 11.18 -17.62 -3.15
N ASP A 256 10.88 -17.90 -1.89
CA ASP A 256 10.38 -19.21 -1.46
C ASP A 256 8.96 -19.48 -1.96
N GLU A 257 8.09 -18.46 -1.94
CA GLU A 257 6.74 -18.58 -2.52
C GLU A 257 6.81 -18.77 -4.04
N LEU A 258 7.66 -18.01 -4.74
CA LEU A 258 7.89 -18.17 -6.17
C LEU A 258 8.38 -19.59 -6.49
N ALA A 259 9.34 -20.12 -5.74
CA ALA A 259 9.85 -21.48 -5.94
C ALA A 259 8.78 -22.57 -5.73
N ALA A 260 7.76 -22.28 -4.90
CA ALA A 260 6.64 -23.19 -4.62
C ALA A 260 5.42 -22.95 -5.52
N ASP A 261 5.41 -21.88 -6.33
CA ASP A 261 4.26 -21.47 -7.12
C ASP A 261 4.21 -22.26 -8.46
N PRO A 262 3.17 -23.08 -8.69
CA PRO A 262 3.06 -23.88 -9.90
C PRO A 262 2.79 -23.05 -11.16
N ASP A 263 2.10 -21.91 -11.02
CA ASP A 263 1.79 -21.01 -12.14
C ASP A 263 3.06 -20.27 -12.57
N TRP A 264 3.88 -19.80 -11.61
CA TRP A 264 5.20 -19.26 -11.91
C TRP A 264 6.14 -20.31 -12.53
N ALA A 265 6.18 -21.53 -12.00
CA ALA A 265 6.98 -22.60 -12.58
C ALA A 265 6.57 -22.91 -14.03
N ALA A 266 5.27 -22.89 -14.33
CA ALA A 266 4.76 -23.08 -15.68
C ALA A 266 5.16 -21.94 -16.61
N VAL A 267 5.00 -20.68 -16.19
CA VAL A 267 5.33 -19.49 -17.00
C VAL A 267 6.84 -19.37 -17.23
N SER A 268 7.65 -19.46 -16.18
CA SER A 268 9.11 -19.30 -16.26
C SER A 268 9.81 -20.44 -17.02
N GLY A 269 9.19 -21.62 -17.08
CA GLY A 269 9.68 -22.78 -17.83
C GLY A 269 9.11 -22.90 -19.24
N HIS A 270 8.24 -21.98 -19.68
CA HIS A 270 7.62 -22.06 -21.00
C HIS A 270 8.49 -21.41 -22.08
N ASP A 271 8.63 -22.09 -23.22
CA ASP A 271 9.26 -21.51 -24.41
C ASP A 271 8.18 -20.90 -25.31
N GLY A 272 8.30 -19.60 -25.59
CA GLY A 272 7.38 -18.85 -26.45
C GLY A 272 6.33 -18.05 -25.67
N ASP A 273 5.23 -17.70 -26.34
CA ASP A 273 4.17 -16.88 -25.77
C ASP A 273 3.37 -17.65 -24.70
N THR A 274 3.41 -17.12 -23.47
CA THR A 274 2.73 -17.68 -22.30
C THR A 274 1.28 -17.23 -22.16
N TRP A 275 0.74 -16.41 -23.07
CA TRP A 275 -0.65 -15.93 -23.03
C TRP A 275 -1.69 -17.03 -22.72
N PRO A 276 -1.66 -18.25 -23.32
CA PRO A 276 -2.62 -19.29 -22.97
C PRO A 276 -2.58 -19.71 -21.49
N LEU A 277 -1.39 -19.68 -20.86
CA LEU A 277 -1.23 -19.98 -19.43
C LEU A 277 -1.83 -18.87 -18.57
N LEU A 278 -1.59 -17.60 -18.93
CA LEU A 278 -2.16 -16.46 -18.20
C LEU A 278 -3.67 -16.34 -18.39
N ALA A 279 -4.20 -16.68 -19.58
CA ALA A 279 -5.64 -16.73 -19.81
C ALA A 279 -6.33 -17.80 -18.95
N ASP A 280 -5.74 -19.00 -18.82
CA ASP A 280 -6.24 -20.05 -17.91
C ASP A 280 -6.14 -19.60 -16.44
N LEU A 281 -5.02 -18.98 -16.06
CA LEU A 281 -4.83 -18.40 -14.73
C LEU A 281 -5.93 -17.40 -14.40
N ALA A 282 -6.22 -16.48 -15.31
CA ALA A 282 -7.27 -15.49 -15.15
C ALA A 282 -8.67 -16.13 -15.08
N ASP A 283 -8.96 -17.12 -15.92
CA ASP A 283 -10.22 -17.87 -15.87
C ASP A 283 -10.40 -18.59 -14.53
N ARG A 284 -9.34 -19.17 -13.96
CA ARG A 284 -9.37 -19.75 -12.61
C ARG A 284 -9.51 -18.70 -11.52
N ALA A 285 -8.91 -17.52 -11.69
CA ALA A 285 -8.95 -16.44 -10.73
C ALA A 285 -10.33 -15.79 -10.65
N ASP A 286 -11.06 -15.63 -11.76
CA ASP A 286 -12.43 -15.10 -11.78
C ASP A 286 -13.49 -16.13 -11.35
N ARG A 287 -13.29 -17.41 -11.68
CA ARG A 287 -14.27 -18.47 -11.40
C ARG A 287 -14.42 -18.73 -9.90
N GLU A 288 -15.69 -18.79 -9.46
CA GLU A 288 -16.05 -19.22 -8.11
C GLU A 288 -16.40 -20.71 -8.12
N VAL A 289 -15.79 -21.48 -7.22
CA VAL A 289 -16.05 -22.91 -7.01
C VAL A 289 -16.15 -23.15 -5.51
N ASP A 290 -17.27 -23.73 -5.07
CA ASP A 290 -17.53 -24.08 -3.67
C ASP A 290 -17.32 -22.92 -2.67
N GLY A 291 -17.65 -21.69 -3.08
CA GLY A 291 -17.49 -20.49 -2.25
C GLY A 291 -16.05 -20.01 -2.09
N SER A 292 -15.18 -20.31 -3.06
CA SER A 292 -13.80 -19.82 -3.13
C SER A 292 -13.38 -19.54 -4.57
N LYS A 293 -12.37 -18.70 -4.74
CA LYS A 293 -11.70 -18.48 -6.04
C LYS A 293 -10.64 -19.55 -6.28
N GLY A 294 -10.31 -19.77 -7.56
CA GLY A 294 -9.28 -20.74 -7.96
C GLY A 294 -7.85 -20.29 -7.63
N LEU A 295 -7.64 -18.99 -7.45
CA LEU A 295 -6.36 -18.38 -7.05
C LEU A 295 -6.54 -17.44 -5.87
N ARG A 296 -5.43 -17.19 -5.16
CA ARG A 296 -5.32 -16.26 -4.05
C ARG A 296 -4.39 -15.12 -4.45
N PHE A 297 -4.83 -13.88 -4.34
CA PHE A 297 -3.94 -12.73 -4.51
C PHE A 297 -3.51 -12.08 -3.19
N SER A 298 -4.14 -12.42 -2.06
CA SER A 298 -3.65 -12.05 -0.73
C SER A 298 -2.22 -12.59 -0.48
N TYR A 299 -1.39 -11.79 0.20
CA TYR A 299 0.01 -12.11 0.48
C TYR A 299 0.47 -11.49 1.82
N ARG A 300 1.65 -11.91 2.30
CA ARG A 300 2.22 -11.46 3.58
C ARG A 300 3.66 -11.04 3.38
N TRP A 301 4.04 -9.88 3.91
CA TRP A 301 5.44 -9.48 4.07
C TRP A 301 5.81 -9.40 5.56
N GLN A 302 6.98 -9.92 5.91
CA GLN A 302 7.57 -9.71 7.23
C GLN A 302 8.61 -8.60 7.15
N LEU A 303 8.28 -7.44 7.74
CA LEU A 303 9.13 -6.25 7.78
C LEU A 303 9.78 -6.19 9.17
N GLY A 304 10.74 -7.08 9.44
CA GLY A 304 11.35 -7.21 10.76
C GLY A 304 10.31 -7.59 11.83
N ARG A 305 10.06 -6.70 12.80
CA ARG A 305 9.05 -6.83 13.87
C ARG A 305 7.70 -6.20 13.50
N THR A 306 7.55 -5.74 12.26
CA THR A 306 6.27 -5.31 11.69
C THR A 306 5.77 -6.35 10.70
N ARG A 307 4.54 -6.83 10.85
CA ARG A 307 3.93 -7.80 9.93
C ARG A 307 2.91 -7.11 9.05
N LEU A 308 3.04 -7.27 7.73
CA LEU A 308 2.05 -6.84 6.75
C LEU A 308 1.30 -8.05 6.20
N VAL A 309 -0.02 -8.04 6.28
CA VAL A 309 -0.91 -8.98 5.58
C VAL A 309 -1.79 -8.16 4.65
N VAL A 310 -1.74 -8.46 3.35
CA VAL A 310 -2.51 -7.77 2.32
C VAL A 310 -3.65 -8.66 1.87
N LEU A 311 -4.86 -8.11 1.90
CA LEU A 311 -6.11 -8.78 1.60
C LEU A 311 -6.61 -8.31 0.23
N ASP A 312 -6.89 -9.27 -0.65
CA ASP A 312 -7.58 -9.04 -1.91
C ASP A 312 -9.09 -8.85 -1.66
N SER A 313 -9.53 -7.59 -1.68
CA SER A 313 -10.92 -7.18 -1.48
C SER A 313 -11.73 -7.01 -2.77
N ARG A 314 -11.21 -7.44 -3.93
CA ARG A 314 -11.90 -7.31 -5.23
C ARG A 314 -12.08 -8.65 -5.91
N ASN A 315 -11.00 -9.32 -6.27
CA ASN A 315 -11.10 -10.65 -6.86
C ASN A 315 -11.45 -11.70 -5.81
N GLY A 316 -11.03 -11.52 -4.56
CA GLY A 316 -11.35 -12.41 -3.44
C GLY A 316 -12.86 -12.53 -3.12
N ARG A 317 -13.69 -11.60 -3.62
CA ARG A 317 -15.14 -11.54 -3.38
C ARG A 317 -15.83 -12.81 -3.89
N VAL A 318 -16.81 -13.31 -3.12
CA VAL A 318 -17.64 -14.48 -3.48
C VAL A 318 -19.10 -14.07 -3.52
N LEU A 319 -19.71 -14.24 -4.68
CA LEU A 319 -21.02 -13.71 -5.07
C LEU A 319 -21.98 -14.80 -5.58
N ASP A 320 -21.49 -16.00 -5.88
CA ASP A 320 -22.30 -17.13 -6.32
C ASP A 320 -23.04 -17.82 -5.16
N ASP A 321 -24.02 -18.65 -5.50
CA ASP A 321 -24.84 -19.44 -4.56
C ASP A 321 -25.53 -18.62 -3.46
N GLY A 322 -25.83 -17.34 -3.75
CA GLY A 322 -26.47 -16.44 -2.80
C GLY A 322 -25.56 -15.96 -1.68
N ARG A 323 -24.24 -16.20 -1.78
CA ARG A 323 -23.24 -15.62 -0.88
C ARG A 323 -22.95 -14.18 -1.26
N HIS A 324 -22.45 -13.42 -0.29
CA HIS A 324 -22.00 -12.05 -0.50
C HIS A 324 -20.84 -11.76 0.46
N LEU A 325 -19.67 -12.26 0.11
CA LEU A 325 -18.47 -12.23 0.97
C LEU A 325 -17.38 -11.37 0.34
N MET A 326 -16.68 -10.59 1.15
CA MET A 326 -15.54 -9.79 0.71
C MET A 326 -14.37 -10.69 0.32
N LEU A 327 -14.14 -11.76 1.09
CA LEU A 327 -13.19 -12.83 0.78
C LEU A 327 -13.90 -14.19 0.94
N GLY A 328 -13.62 -15.12 0.04
CA GLY A 328 -14.03 -16.51 0.19
C GLY A 328 -13.44 -17.18 1.43
N ASP A 329 -14.09 -18.23 1.94
CA ASP A 329 -13.75 -18.85 3.23
C ASP A 329 -12.32 -19.36 3.31
N ARG A 330 -11.81 -19.93 2.21
CA ARG A 330 -10.44 -20.45 2.11
C ARG A 330 -9.39 -19.34 2.21
N GLU A 331 -9.59 -18.25 1.48
CA GLU A 331 -8.66 -17.12 1.47
C GLU A 331 -8.70 -16.36 2.80
N PHE A 332 -9.90 -16.15 3.36
CA PHE A 332 -10.02 -15.56 4.69
C PHE A 332 -9.36 -16.45 5.76
N GLY A 333 -9.52 -17.77 5.70
CA GLY A 333 -8.82 -18.70 6.59
C GLY A 333 -7.30 -18.57 6.49
N TRP A 334 -6.76 -18.42 5.28
CA TRP A 334 -5.34 -18.13 5.08
C TRP A 334 -4.92 -16.79 5.70
N VAL A 335 -5.73 -15.74 5.57
CA VAL A 335 -5.48 -14.43 6.21
C VAL A 335 -5.47 -14.56 7.73
N GLU A 336 -6.41 -15.31 8.30
CA GLU A 336 -6.46 -15.59 9.74
C GLU A 336 -5.19 -16.31 10.21
N GLU A 337 -4.77 -17.35 9.50
CA GLU A 337 -3.53 -18.06 9.79
C GLU A 337 -2.32 -17.12 9.73
N ARG A 338 -2.10 -16.41 8.62
CA ARG A 338 -0.92 -15.54 8.44
C ARG A 338 -0.88 -14.36 9.42
N THR A 339 -2.05 -13.82 9.76
CA THR A 339 -2.16 -12.73 10.74
C THR A 339 -1.71 -13.23 12.12
N LEU A 340 -2.12 -14.45 12.48
CA LEU A 340 -1.89 -15.04 13.80
C LEU A 340 -0.64 -15.95 13.87
N ASP A 341 0.14 -16.05 12.79
CA ASP A 341 1.41 -16.79 12.75
C ASP A 341 2.30 -16.43 13.95
N PRO A 342 3.03 -17.39 14.54
CA PRO A 342 3.94 -17.10 15.64
C PRO A 342 5.07 -16.14 15.21
N GLY A 343 5.73 -15.52 16.20
CA GLY A 343 6.86 -14.62 16.00
C GLY A 343 6.68 -13.27 16.69
N GLU A 344 7.81 -12.62 16.97
CA GLU A 344 7.83 -11.33 17.66
C GLU A 344 7.33 -10.21 16.72
N VAL A 345 6.10 -9.73 16.98
CA VAL A 345 5.44 -8.68 16.21
C VAL A 345 5.08 -7.52 17.15
N ASP A 346 5.69 -6.36 16.94
CA ASP A 346 5.32 -5.13 17.65
C ASP A 346 4.14 -4.43 16.96
N HIS A 347 4.09 -4.47 15.63
CA HIS A 347 3.10 -3.77 14.83
C HIS A 347 2.51 -4.70 13.76
N LEU A 348 1.18 -4.80 13.73
CA LEU A 348 0.46 -5.55 12.70
C LEU A 348 -0.21 -4.57 11.73
N LEU A 349 0.03 -4.76 10.43
CA LEU A 349 -0.58 -4.02 9.35
C LEU A 349 -1.47 -4.98 8.55
N LEU A 350 -2.75 -4.64 8.44
CA LEU A 350 -3.68 -5.32 7.53
C LEU A 350 -3.95 -4.33 6.38
N ALA A 351 -3.64 -4.67 5.14
CA ALA A 351 -3.86 -3.78 4.01
C ALA A 351 -4.95 -4.33 3.08
N THR A 352 -5.80 -3.48 2.55
CA THR A 352 -6.92 -3.83 1.66
C THR A 352 -7.17 -2.64 0.74
N SER A 353 -7.69 -2.85 -0.47
CA SER A 353 -7.92 -1.75 -1.41
C SER A 353 -9.02 -0.79 -0.91
N VAL A 354 -10.11 -1.35 -0.38
CA VAL A 354 -11.25 -0.60 0.17
C VAL A 354 -11.21 -0.51 1.71
N PRO A 355 -11.61 0.62 2.32
CA PRO A 355 -11.61 0.80 3.79
C PRO A 355 -12.48 -0.20 4.53
N TRP A 356 -11.94 -0.75 5.63
CA TRP A 356 -12.72 -1.52 6.60
C TRP A 356 -13.68 -0.62 7.39
N LEU A 357 -13.22 0.54 7.85
CA LEU A 357 -14.00 1.47 8.68
C LEU A 357 -14.29 2.81 7.99
N LEU A 358 -15.39 2.85 7.23
CA LEU A 358 -15.93 4.06 6.62
C LEU A 358 -16.39 5.12 7.65
N PRO A 359 -16.73 6.35 7.22
CA PRO A 359 -17.50 7.25 8.07
C PRO A 359 -18.75 6.53 8.61
N PRO A 360 -19.00 6.49 9.94
CA PRO A 360 -19.99 5.58 10.52
C PRO A 360 -21.40 5.68 9.93
N ALA A 361 -21.83 6.89 9.55
CA ALA A 361 -23.13 7.05 8.92
C ALA A 361 -23.21 6.38 7.53
N ILE A 362 -22.11 6.40 6.75
CA ILE A 362 -22.06 5.75 5.43
C ILE A 362 -22.04 4.23 5.61
N GLY A 363 -21.19 3.70 6.50
CA GLY A 363 -21.13 2.26 6.77
C GLY A 363 -22.48 1.68 7.23
N ASP A 364 -23.26 2.43 8.02
CA ASP A 364 -24.61 2.00 8.41
C ASP A 364 -25.60 1.98 7.25
N LEU A 365 -25.49 2.93 6.32
CA LEU A 365 -26.31 2.94 5.12
C LEU A 365 -25.98 1.75 4.22
N GLU A 366 -24.70 1.38 4.10
CA GLU A 366 -24.27 0.18 3.37
C GLU A 366 -24.85 -1.11 3.95
N SER A 367 -24.73 -1.33 5.26
CA SER A 367 -25.30 -2.54 5.88
C SER A 367 -26.84 -2.59 5.78
N VAL A 368 -27.52 -1.44 5.72
CA VAL A 368 -28.97 -1.41 5.46
C VAL A 368 -29.27 -1.69 3.99
N ASN A 369 -28.45 -1.16 3.06
CA ASN A 369 -28.55 -1.46 1.64
C ASN A 369 -28.36 -2.95 1.40
N GLU A 370 -27.35 -3.58 2.00
CA GLU A 370 -27.08 -5.01 1.88
C GLU A 370 -28.29 -5.84 2.29
N ALA A 371 -28.82 -5.59 3.50
CA ALA A 371 -30.02 -6.26 3.98
C ALA A 371 -31.27 -5.97 3.11
N ALA A 372 -31.32 -4.82 2.42
CA ALA A 372 -32.40 -4.49 1.51
C ALA A 372 -32.27 -5.21 0.16
N ALA A 373 -31.06 -5.26 -0.42
CA ALA A 373 -30.74 -5.92 -1.68
C ALA A 373 -30.91 -7.44 -1.60
N ALA A 374 -30.61 -8.04 -0.43
CA ALA A 374 -30.84 -9.47 -0.17
C ALA A 374 -32.33 -9.89 -0.15
N ARG A 375 -33.29 -8.95 -0.16
CA ARG A 375 -34.73 -9.28 -0.14
C ARG A 375 -35.21 -9.76 -1.50
N PRO A 376 -36.17 -10.70 -1.58
CA PRO A 376 -36.76 -11.07 -2.86
C PRO A 376 -37.61 -9.95 -3.48
N GLY A 377 -37.81 -10.03 -4.80
CA GLY A 377 -38.80 -9.23 -5.52
C GLY A 377 -38.36 -7.79 -5.82
N LEU A 378 -39.32 -6.85 -5.79
CA LEU A 378 -39.07 -5.44 -6.17
C LEU A 378 -38.18 -4.71 -5.16
N ARG A 379 -38.24 -5.08 -3.88
CA ARG A 379 -37.45 -4.43 -2.83
C ARG A 379 -35.97 -4.74 -2.96
N GLY A 380 -35.60 -6.00 -3.22
CA GLY A 380 -34.22 -6.38 -3.52
C GLY A 380 -33.69 -5.69 -4.75
N ARG A 381 -34.45 -5.72 -5.85
CA ARG A 381 -34.09 -5.03 -7.10
C ARG A 381 -33.87 -3.53 -6.92
N LEU A 382 -34.66 -2.86 -6.07
CA LEU A 382 -34.43 -1.46 -5.75
C LEU A 382 -33.18 -1.26 -4.88
N GLY A 383 -32.97 -2.11 -3.87
CA GLY A 383 -31.75 -2.08 -3.06
C GLY A 383 -30.50 -2.28 -3.90
N GLU A 384 -30.53 -3.23 -4.83
CA GLU A 384 -29.45 -3.51 -5.76
C GLU A 384 -29.18 -2.35 -6.72
N ARG A 385 -30.23 -1.72 -7.26
CA ARG A 385 -30.07 -0.49 -8.06
C ARG A 385 -29.46 0.65 -7.27
N ILE A 386 -29.78 0.77 -5.98
CA ILE A 386 -29.17 1.78 -5.11
C ILE A 386 -27.71 1.43 -4.84
N ARG A 387 -27.39 0.14 -4.67
CA ARG A 387 -26.02 -0.34 -4.46
C ARG A 387 -25.10 0.09 -5.59
N GLN A 388 -25.45 -0.28 -6.82
CA GLN A 388 -24.69 0.01 -8.04
C GLN A 388 -24.71 1.48 -8.47
N ALA A 389 -25.58 2.32 -7.89
CA ALA A 389 -25.66 3.73 -8.27
C ALA A 389 -24.98 4.67 -7.25
N ALA A 390 -24.54 4.12 -6.13
CA ALA A 390 -23.94 4.86 -5.03
C ALA A 390 -22.69 4.14 -4.48
N ASP A 391 -22.16 3.19 -5.26
CA ASP A 391 -20.90 2.49 -5.04
C ASP A 391 -20.80 1.91 -3.62
N LEU A 392 -21.90 1.25 -3.21
CA LEU A 392 -22.04 0.70 -1.86
C LEU A 392 -21.39 -0.69 -1.79
N GLU A 393 -20.06 -0.71 -1.78
CA GLU A 393 -19.28 -1.94 -1.98
C GLU A 393 -18.07 -2.10 -1.06
N HIS A 394 -18.00 -1.31 0.01
CA HIS A 394 -16.97 -1.44 1.02
C HIS A 394 -17.29 -2.58 1.98
N TRP A 395 -16.40 -2.81 2.96
CA TRP A 395 -16.55 -3.93 3.90
C TRP A 395 -17.94 -3.98 4.58
N GLN A 396 -18.55 -2.84 4.92
CA GLN A 396 -19.88 -2.81 5.55
C GLN A 396 -21.03 -3.23 4.62
N ALA A 397 -20.82 -3.26 3.30
CA ALA A 397 -21.73 -3.83 2.30
C ALA A 397 -21.61 -5.37 2.17
N PHE A 398 -20.62 -5.96 2.86
CA PHE A 398 -20.32 -7.39 2.95
C PHE A 398 -20.28 -7.81 4.43
N ARG A 399 -21.41 -7.69 5.13
CA ARG A 399 -21.45 -7.63 6.60
C ARG A 399 -20.82 -8.83 7.30
N ASP A 400 -21.01 -10.03 6.78
CA ASP A 400 -20.43 -11.25 7.37
C ASP A 400 -18.90 -11.21 7.36
N SER A 401 -18.30 -10.68 6.30
CA SER A 401 -16.85 -10.52 6.17
C SER A 401 -16.32 -9.37 7.03
N PHE A 402 -17.06 -8.26 7.13
CA PHE A 402 -16.74 -7.16 8.04
C PHE A 402 -16.69 -7.61 9.50
N ASP A 403 -17.69 -8.39 9.94
CA ASP A 403 -17.75 -8.91 11.30
C ASP A 403 -16.65 -9.96 11.54
N ARG A 404 -16.29 -10.75 10.53
CA ARG A 404 -15.17 -11.71 10.61
C ARG A 404 -13.82 -11.01 10.75
N LEU A 405 -13.59 -9.91 10.03
CA LEU A 405 -12.38 -9.11 10.16
C LEU A 405 -12.28 -8.48 11.56
N ALA A 406 -13.39 -8.00 12.12
CA ALA A 406 -13.43 -7.53 13.50
C ALA A 406 -13.00 -8.62 14.50
N ARG A 407 -13.51 -9.84 14.34
CA ARG A 407 -13.10 -10.99 15.18
C ARG A 407 -11.63 -11.34 15.03
N LEU A 408 -11.08 -11.28 13.81
CA LEU A 408 -9.65 -11.49 13.58
C LEU A 408 -8.82 -10.41 14.27
N VAL A 409 -9.21 -9.14 14.19
CA VAL A 409 -8.52 -8.04 14.87
C VAL A 409 -8.56 -8.22 16.39
N ALA A 410 -9.73 -8.53 16.96
CA ALA A 410 -9.88 -8.85 18.39
C ALA A 410 -9.04 -10.07 18.80
N ALA A 411 -8.97 -11.08 17.94
CA ALA A 411 -8.08 -12.20 18.17
C ALA A 411 -6.64 -11.71 18.21
N ALA A 412 -6.17 -10.93 17.22
CA ALA A 412 -4.78 -10.49 17.09
C ALA A 412 -4.27 -9.63 18.28
N THR A 413 -5.14 -9.04 19.09
CA THR A 413 -4.73 -8.31 20.31
C THR A 413 -4.30 -9.23 21.46
N ARG A 414 -4.49 -10.55 21.35
CA ARG A 414 -4.15 -11.51 22.39
C ARG A 414 -2.70 -12.01 22.27
N PRO A 415 -1.96 -12.16 23.39
CA PRO A 415 -0.67 -12.86 23.38
C PRO A 415 -0.82 -14.30 22.87
N ARG A 416 0.20 -14.81 22.17
CA ARG A 416 0.16 -16.15 21.54
C ARG A 416 1.50 -16.84 21.59
N ALA A 417 1.49 -18.13 21.88
CA ALA A 417 2.68 -18.99 21.76
C ALA A 417 3.95 -18.48 22.49
N GLY A 418 3.78 -17.69 23.55
CA GLY A 418 4.90 -17.06 24.28
C GLY A 418 5.28 -15.66 23.78
N ASP A 419 4.75 -15.23 22.64
CA ASP A 419 4.91 -13.89 22.09
C ASP A 419 3.92 -12.89 22.70
N ALA A 420 4.40 -11.68 22.92
CA ALA A 420 3.55 -10.56 23.34
C ALA A 420 2.60 -10.14 22.21
N ALA A 421 1.44 -9.60 22.58
CA ALA A 421 0.56 -8.95 21.61
C ALA A 421 1.24 -7.72 20.96
N PRO A 422 0.88 -7.39 19.70
CA PRO A 422 1.33 -6.16 19.06
C PRO A 422 0.83 -4.94 19.84
N VAL A 423 1.62 -3.86 19.91
CA VAL A 423 1.18 -2.59 20.52
C VAL A 423 0.22 -1.81 19.61
N SER A 424 0.22 -2.11 18.32
CA SER A 424 -0.73 -1.52 17.39
C SER A 424 -1.16 -2.48 16.28
N ILE A 425 -2.40 -2.33 15.87
CA ILE A 425 -2.95 -2.89 14.64
C ILE A 425 -3.42 -1.74 13.78
N SER A 426 -2.99 -1.67 12.52
CA SER A 426 -3.43 -0.64 11.58
C SER A 426 -3.96 -1.28 10.31
N VAL A 427 -5.22 -0.99 9.99
CA VAL A 427 -5.83 -1.35 8.72
C VAL A 427 -5.56 -0.22 7.72
N LEU A 428 -4.80 -0.50 6.67
CA LEU A 428 -4.41 0.45 5.63
C LEU A 428 -5.34 0.29 4.42
N SER A 429 -5.81 1.39 3.83
CA SER A 429 -6.65 1.33 2.64
C SER A 429 -6.63 2.55 1.73
N GLY A 430 -7.33 2.42 0.60
CA GLY A 430 -7.49 3.38 -0.48
C GLY A 430 -8.95 3.71 -0.84
N ASP A 431 -9.23 3.73 -2.15
CA ASP A 431 -10.55 3.85 -2.81
C ASP A 431 -11.27 5.22 -2.70
N VAL A 432 -11.64 5.65 -1.50
CA VAL A 432 -12.69 6.68 -1.27
C VAL A 432 -12.34 8.15 -1.61
N HIS A 433 -11.23 8.38 -2.31
CA HIS A 433 -10.73 9.69 -2.74
C HIS A 433 -10.65 10.78 -1.63
N HIS A 434 -10.51 10.37 -0.38
CA HIS A 434 -10.15 11.26 0.71
C HIS A 434 -9.36 10.50 1.77
N SER A 435 -8.51 11.23 2.50
CA SER A 435 -7.64 10.61 3.50
C SER A 435 -8.16 10.85 4.91
N TYR A 436 -8.02 9.88 5.81
CA TYR A 436 -8.42 10.02 7.21
C TYR A 436 -7.72 8.99 8.09
N ALA A 437 -7.77 9.24 9.40
CA ALA A 437 -7.41 8.28 10.43
C ALA A 437 -8.57 8.13 11.40
N ALA A 438 -8.88 6.91 11.79
CA ALA A 438 -9.87 6.60 12.82
C ALA A 438 -9.29 5.62 13.84
N ARG A 439 -9.69 5.80 15.10
CA ARG A 439 -9.34 4.88 16.19
C ARG A 439 -10.52 3.96 16.45
N ALA A 440 -10.26 2.66 16.42
CA ALA A 440 -11.26 1.63 16.60
C ALA A 440 -11.23 1.06 18.03
N GLN A 441 -12.42 0.72 18.52
CA GLN A 441 -12.67 -0.07 19.71
C GLN A 441 -13.42 -1.32 19.25
N VAL A 442 -12.73 -2.45 19.26
CA VAL A 442 -13.25 -3.73 18.78
C VAL A 442 -13.77 -4.52 19.98
N GLU A 443 -14.95 -5.12 19.85
CA GLU A 443 -15.50 -6.03 20.87
C GLU A 443 -14.55 -7.21 21.11
N ASP A 444 -14.44 -7.66 22.35
CA ASP A 444 -13.56 -8.77 22.80
C ASP A 444 -12.05 -8.59 22.55
N ALA A 445 -11.61 -7.38 22.17
CA ALA A 445 -10.20 -7.03 22.10
C ALA A 445 -9.61 -6.79 23.50
N GLU A 446 -8.39 -7.28 23.69
CA GLU A 446 -7.60 -7.07 24.90
C GLU A 446 -7.05 -5.64 24.96
N GLU A 447 -6.89 -5.13 26.18
CA GLU A 447 -6.24 -3.84 26.41
C GLU A 447 -4.75 -3.88 26.03
N GLY A 448 -4.20 -2.73 25.65
CA GLY A 448 -2.76 -2.57 25.34
C GLY A 448 -2.40 -2.59 23.85
N THR A 449 -3.31 -3.04 22.98
CA THR A 449 -3.16 -2.93 21.51
C THR A 449 -4.06 -1.81 20.99
N ALA A 450 -3.48 -0.80 20.34
CA ALA A 450 -4.27 0.27 19.74
C ALA A 450 -4.63 -0.07 18.28
N VAL A 451 -5.92 -0.03 17.95
CA VAL A 451 -6.45 -0.40 16.62
C VAL A 451 -6.85 0.84 15.83
N HIS A 452 -6.43 0.91 14.56
CA HIS A 452 -6.67 2.05 13.69
C HIS A 452 -7.12 1.64 12.29
N GLN A 453 -7.96 2.48 11.67
CA GLN A 453 -8.14 2.53 10.21
C GLN A 453 -7.38 3.75 9.69
N LEU A 454 -6.53 3.55 8.69
CA LEU A 454 -5.72 4.57 8.05
C LEU A 454 -5.95 4.51 6.55
N THR A 455 -6.60 5.55 6.02
CA THR A 455 -6.96 5.59 4.59
C THR A 455 -6.24 6.74 3.93
N CYS A 456 -5.56 6.48 2.82
CA CYS A 456 -4.79 7.46 2.06
C CYS A 456 -5.14 7.41 0.57
N SER A 457 -6.19 8.15 0.21
CA SER A 457 -6.62 8.35 -1.16
C SER A 457 -7.04 9.83 -1.35
N PRO A 458 -6.86 10.44 -2.53
CA PRO A 458 -6.08 9.93 -3.65
C PRO A 458 -4.60 10.37 -3.55
N VAL A 459 -3.70 9.60 -4.15
CA VAL A 459 -2.31 10.01 -4.39
C VAL A 459 -2.23 11.03 -5.52
N HIS A 460 -3.05 10.85 -6.55
CA HIS A 460 -3.20 11.79 -7.66
C HIS A 460 -4.59 11.63 -8.28
N ASN A 461 -5.59 12.31 -7.73
CA ASN A 461 -6.94 12.33 -8.31
C ASN A 461 -7.73 13.58 -7.89
N HIS A 462 -8.83 13.86 -8.60
CA HIS A 462 -9.72 14.97 -8.30
C HIS A 462 -11.01 14.51 -7.62
N VAL A 463 -11.37 15.14 -6.51
CA VAL A 463 -12.71 14.97 -5.91
C VAL A 463 -13.60 16.19 -6.11
N PRO A 464 -14.77 16.01 -6.75
CA PRO A 464 -15.74 17.08 -6.92
C PRO A 464 -16.21 17.69 -5.58
N PRO A 465 -16.47 19.01 -5.49
CA PRO A 465 -16.80 19.67 -4.23
C PRO A 465 -18.03 19.13 -3.49
N TYR A 466 -19.04 18.62 -4.20
CA TYR A 466 -20.27 18.08 -3.61
C TYR A 466 -20.01 16.77 -2.86
N VAL A 467 -19.15 15.89 -3.40
CA VAL A 467 -18.72 14.64 -2.75
C VAL A 467 -18.03 14.95 -1.41
N ARG A 468 -17.19 16.00 -1.38
CA ARG A 468 -16.52 16.45 -0.14
C ARG A 468 -17.50 16.82 0.97
N ALA A 469 -18.65 17.40 0.62
CA ALA A 469 -19.68 17.74 1.60
C ALA A 469 -20.35 16.47 2.17
N GLY A 470 -20.63 15.47 1.31
CA GLY A 470 -21.15 14.17 1.70
C GLY A 470 -20.25 13.46 2.72
N PHE A 471 -18.94 13.34 2.43
CA PHE A 471 -18.00 12.71 3.36
C PHE A 471 -17.88 13.44 4.71
N ARG A 472 -17.90 14.79 4.72
CA ARG A 472 -17.92 15.55 5.97
C ARG A 472 -19.17 15.27 6.81
N LEU A 473 -20.33 15.18 6.15
CA LEU A 473 -21.59 14.82 6.80
C LEU A 473 -21.58 13.39 7.35
N GLY A 474 -20.95 12.44 6.64
CA GLY A 474 -20.82 11.05 7.03
C GLY A 474 -20.09 10.84 8.38
N TRP A 475 -19.19 11.78 8.73
CA TRP A 475 -18.48 11.80 10.02
C TRP A 475 -19.24 12.52 11.14
N SER A 476 -20.42 13.09 10.87
CA SER A 476 -21.14 13.85 11.89
C SER A 476 -21.86 12.92 12.87
N GLY A 477 -21.68 13.15 14.17
CA GLY A 477 -22.34 12.32 15.20
C GLY A 477 -23.88 12.33 15.12
N ALA A 478 -24.48 13.41 14.60
CA ALA A 478 -25.92 13.47 14.35
C ALA A 478 -26.36 12.55 13.20
N ALA A 479 -25.64 12.56 12.07
CA ALA A 479 -25.91 11.65 10.96
C ALA A 479 -25.68 10.20 11.38
N THR A 480 -24.59 9.92 12.12
CA THR A 480 -24.31 8.59 12.66
C THR A 480 -25.45 8.08 13.53
N ARG A 481 -25.95 8.88 14.48
CA ARG A 481 -27.09 8.48 15.33
C ARG A 481 -28.36 8.22 14.51
N ALA A 482 -28.64 9.04 13.50
CA ALA A 482 -29.80 8.87 12.65
C ALA A 482 -29.70 7.60 11.78
N ALA A 483 -28.55 7.37 11.14
CA ALA A 483 -28.27 6.19 10.34
C ALA A 483 -28.31 4.91 11.19
N ARG A 484 -27.66 4.92 12.36
CA ARG A 484 -27.69 3.82 13.34
C ARG A 484 -29.11 3.47 13.78
N ALA A 485 -29.92 4.47 14.15
CA ALA A 485 -31.30 4.26 14.56
C ALA A 485 -32.15 3.68 13.42
N TRP A 486 -31.91 4.12 12.18
CA TRP A 486 -32.55 3.54 10.99
C TRP A 486 -32.12 2.10 10.75
N ALA A 487 -30.82 1.80 10.85
CA ALA A 487 -30.26 0.46 10.70
C ALA A 487 -30.85 -0.52 11.71
N THR A 488 -30.86 -0.14 13.00
CA THR A 488 -31.50 -0.93 14.06
C THR A 488 -32.98 -1.17 13.78
N ARG A 489 -33.73 -0.16 13.32
CA ARG A 489 -35.15 -0.30 12.95
C ARG A 489 -35.36 -1.24 11.76
N LYS A 490 -34.37 -1.35 10.86
CA LYS A 490 -34.39 -2.26 9.71
C LYS A 490 -33.92 -3.68 10.04
N GLY A 491 -33.52 -3.93 11.28
CA GLY A 491 -33.07 -5.23 11.77
C GLY A 491 -31.60 -5.52 11.54
N THR A 492 -30.80 -4.51 11.15
CA THR A 492 -29.35 -4.65 10.99
C THR A 492 -28.70 -4.69 12.39
N PRO A 493 -27.94 -5.73 12.75
CA PRO A 493 -27.23 -5.80 14.02
C PRO A 493 -26.21 -4.65 14.18
N PRO A 494 -25.93 -4.21 15.42
CA PRO A 494 -24.83 -3.28 15.65
C PRO A 494 -23.49 -3.90 15.18
N PRO A 495 -22.53 -3.09 14.70
CA PRO A 495 -21.19 -3.55 14.34
C PRO A 495 -20.42 -3.98 15.61
N PRO A 496 -19.62 -5.05 15.55
CA PRO A 496 -18.76 -5.51 16.65
C PRO A 496 -17.53 -4.60 16.85
N VAL A 497 -17.56 -3.40 16.28
CA VAL A 497 -16.51 -2.40 16.34
C VAL A 497 -17.17 -1.03 16.31
N THR A 498 -16.69 -0.14 17.17
CA THR A 498 -17.01 1.29 17.12
C THR A 498 -15.74 2.06 16.84
N TRP A 499 -15.86 3.22 16.20
CA TRP A 499 -14.67 4.01 15.88
C TRP A 499 -14.98 5.50 15.86
N ASP A 500 -13.98 6.26 16.30
CA ASP A 500 -14.00 7.71 16.32
C ASP A 500 -12.95 8.26 15.37
N LYS A 501 -13.29 9.37 14.72
CA LYS A 501 -12.36 10.06 13.83
C LYS A 501 -11.20 10.65 14.63
N LEU A 502 -10.00 10.19 14.32
CA LEU A 502 -8.76 10.73 14.88
C LEU A 502 -8.30 11.95 14.07
N GLY A 503 -8.48 11.92 12.75
CA GLY A 503 -8.13 13.02 11.86
C GLY A 503 -8.82 12.95 10.50
N GLY A 504 -8.91 14.09 9.81
CA GLY A 504 -9.52 14.22 8.49
C GLY A 504 -11.01 14.59 8.51
N PRO A 505 -11.74 14.43 7.39
CA PRO A 505 -11.23 14.03 6.08
C PRO A 505 -10.28 15.10 5.52
N TYR A 506 -9.12 14.67 5.03
CA TYR A 506 -8.17 15.47 4.28
C TYR A 506 -8.48 15.33 2.79
N PHE A 507 -8.65 16.46 2.11
CA PHE A 507 -8.97 16.49 0.69
C PHE A 507 -7.79 17.01 -0.13
N GLY A 508 -7.70 16.54 -1.38
CA GLY A 508 -6.58 16.78 -2.28
C GLY A 508 -5.54 15.67 -2.21
N ASN A 509 -4.64 15.67 -3.19
CA ASN A 509 -3.60 14.65 -3.32
C ASN A 509 -2.79 14.54 -2.04
N THR A 510 -2.67 13.31 -1.54
CA THR A 510 -2.08 13.01 -0.24
C THR A 510 -1.27 11.72 -0.37
N ILE A 511 -0.11 11.70 0.27
CA ILE A 511 0.65 10.47 0.49
C ILE A 511 0.85 10.30 2.00
N ALA A 512 0.71 9.08 2.50
CA ALA A 512 0.83 8.79 3.91
C ALA A 512 2.01 7.87 4.17
N TRP A 513 2.63 8.00 5.33
CA TRP A 513 3.65 7.04 5.76
C TRP A 513 3.57 6.75 7.25
N LEU A 514 3.92 5.51 7.58
CA LEU A 514 4.10 5.03 8.95
C LEU A 514 5.56 5.22 9.35
N ASP A 515 5.79 5.74 10.54
CA ASP A 515 7.09 5.86 11.19
C ASP A 515 7.12 4.91 12.39
N VAL A 516 7.81 3.78 12.27
CA VAL A 516 7.93 2.77 13.31
C VAL A 516 9.32 2.84 13.94
N ASP A 517 9.37 2.95 15.28
CA ASP A 517 10.59 2.85 16.08
C ASP A 517 10.34 2.01 17.33
N GLY A 518 10.77 0.75 17.29
CA GLY A 518 10.51 -0.26 18.29
C GLY A 518 9.01 -0.51 18.44
N ARG A 519 8.50 -0.24 19.65
CA ARG A 519 7.08 -0.35 20.01
C ARG A 519 6.35 1.00 19.98
N ARG A 520 6.83 1.94 19.16
CA ARG A 520 6.18 3.22 18.87
C ARG A 520 5.90 3.29 17.38
N ALA A 521 4.70 3.74 17.02
CA ALA A 521 4.36 4.04 15.65
C ALA A 521 3.59 5.37 15.56
N ASP A 522 3.87 6.14 14.51
CA ASP A 522 3.13 7.34 14.13
C ASP A 522 2.71 7.22 12.65
N VAL A 523 1.56 7.75 12.27
CA VAL A 523 1.19 7.98 10.86
C VAL A 523 1.32 9.45 10.53
N VAL A 524 1.82 9.75 9.34
CA VAL A 524 1.98 11.11 8.82
C VAL A 524 1.27 11.19 7.48
N PHE A 525 0.43 12.20 7.30
CA PHE A 525 -0.22 12.52 6.03
C PHE A 525 0.44 13.78 5.47
N GLU A 526 0.91 13.71 4.23
CA GLU A 526 1.58 14.83 3.56
C GLU A 526 0.88 15.18 2.25
N GLN A 527 0.81 16.48 1.97
CA GLN A 527 0.20 17.01 0.75
C GLN A 527 1.21 17.84 -0.03
N PRO A 528 1.29 17.67 -1.37
CA PRO A 528 2.26 18.39 -2.17
C PRO A 528 1.93 19.89 -2.21
N THR A 529 2.98 20.70 -2.12
CA THR A 529 2.95 22.16 -2.28
C THR A 529 3.74 22.63 -3.50
N GLY A 530 4.48 21.71 -4.13
CA GLY A 530 5.32 21.93 -5.31
C GLY A 530 5.88 20.60 -5.82
N ALA A 531 6.60 20.63 -6.94
CA ALA A 531 7.10 19.43 -7.62
C ALA A 531 8.04 18.55 -6.78
N ALA A 532 8.59 19.06 -5.69
CA ALA A 532 9.43 18.29 -4.79
C ALA A 532 9.32 18.76 -3.33
N SER A 533 8.18 19.32 -2.96
CA SER A 533 7.91 19.82 -1.61
C SER A 533 6.53 19.35 -1.17
N LEU A 534 6.46 18.82 0.06
CA LEU A 534 5.22 18.44 0.71
C LEU A 534 5.14 19.12 2.07
N ARG A 535 3.92 19.39 2.52
CA ARG A 535 3.63 19.83 3.88
C ARG A 535 2.99 18.69 4.66
N GLU A 536 3.35 18.56 5.93
CA GLU A 536 2.61 17.71 6.87
C GLU A 536 1.20 18.29 7.04
N ALA A 537 0.19 17.52 6.62
CA ALA A 537 -1.21 17.84 6.82
C ALA A 537 -1.70 17.35 8.19
N ALA A 538 -1.17 16.22 8.66
CA ALA A 538 -1.42 15.71 10.00
C ALA A 538 -0.40 14.64 10.41
N ARG A 539 -0.27 14.45 11.72
CA ARG A 539 0.46 13.34 12.35
C ARG A 539 -0.34 12.80 13.52
N HIS A 540 -0.41 11.48 13.64
CA HIS A 540 -1.11 10.81 14.74
C HIS A 540 -0.29 9.66 15.30
N THR A 541 -0.23 9.56 16.62
CA THR A 541 0.39 8.43 17.31
C THR A 541 -0.53 7.22 17.31
N LEU A 542 0.00 6.07 16.89
CA LEU A 542 -0.73 4.83 16.68
C LEU A 542 -0.55 3.82 17.81
N THR A 543 0.19 4.17 18.85
CA THR A 543 0.39 3.32 20.03
C THR A 543 -0.34 3.88 21.23
N ALA A 544 -0.79 3.02 22.14
CA ALA A 544 -1.44 3.46 23.37
C ALA A 544 -0.50 4.40 24.16
N PRO A 545 -1.04 5.46 24.78
CA PRO A 545 -0.26 6.24 25.75
C PRO A 545 0.20 5.27 26.84
N ARG A 546 1.49 5.30 27.23
CA ARG A 546 1.94 4.51 28.39
C ARG A 546 1.07 4.93 29.57
N SER A 547 0.27 4.00 30.10
CA SER A 547 -0.28 4.15 31.44
C SER A 547 0.91 4.41 32.35
N ALA A 548 0.94 5.58 32.99
CA ALA A 548 2.01 5.96 33.89
C ALA A 548 2.22 4.79 34.87
N GLU A 549 3.38 4.14 34.80
CA GLU A 549 3.78 3.23 35.86
C GLU A 549 3.76 4.04 37.16
N PRO A 550 3.21 3.50 38.26
CA PRO A 550 3.35 4.18 39.54
C PRO A 550 4.85 4.28 39.79
N GLU A 551 5.35 5.51 39.93
CA GLU A 551 6.72 5.76 40.40
C GLU A 551 6.94 4.89 41.64
N GLN A 552 7.69 3.80 41.47
CA GLN A 552 8.23 3.06 42.60
C GLN A 552 9.21 4.02 43.26
N GLY A 553 8.72 4.73 44.28
CA GLY A 553 9.49 5.68 45.07
C GLY A 553 10.81 5.07 45.52
N HIS A 554 11.86 5.34 44.76
CA HIS A 554 13.23 5.22 45.21
C HIS A 554 13.52 6.51 45.97
N SER A 555 13.37 6.45 47.28
CA SER A 555 13.92 7.45 48.18
C SER A 555 15.45 7.33 48.12
N GLU A 556 16.10 8.17 47.31
CA GLU A 556 17.53 8.45 47.45
C GLU A 556 17.76 9.64 48.39
N PRO A 557 18.84 9.62 49.19
CA PRO A 557 19.03 10.56 50.28
C PRO A 557 19.52 11.93 49.80
N THR A 558 18.93 12.95 50.40
CA THR A 558 19.08 14.40 50.14
C THR A 558 20.54 14.88 50.10
N ARG A 559 20.94 15.52 49.00
CA ARG A 559 22.11 16.44 48.95
C ARG A 559 21.64 17.89 49.12
N PRO A 560 22.36 18.74 49.89
CA PRO A 560 21.93 20.10 50.19
C PRO A 560 22.17 21.08 49.03
N ALA A 561 21.29 22.08 48.96
CA ALA A 561 21.16 23.07 47.89
C ALA A 561 22.31 24.10 47.82
N PRO A 562 22.55 24.71 46.64
CA PRO A 562 23.58 25.74 46.44
C PRO A 562 23.04 27.15 46.71
N THR A 563 23.83 27.95 47.44
CA THR A 563 23.57 29.37 47.75
C THR A 563 24.14 30.27 46.65
N GLN A 564 23.32 31.23 46.18
CA GLN A 564 23.73 32.34 45.32
C GLN A 564 24.65 33.34 46.05
N VAL A 565 25.65 33.90 45.36
CA VAL A 565 26.38 35.11 45.81
C VAL A 565 26.64 36.06 44.64
N ASP A 566 26.27 37.32 44.88
CA ASP A 566 26.39 38.55 44.08
C ASP A 566 27.83 39.12 44.06
N PRO A 567 28.27 39.94 43.09
CA PRO A 567 29.64 40.47 43.02
C PRO A 567 29.77 41.94 43.48
N ALA A 568 30.75 42.26 44.34
CA ALA A 568 31.58 43.49 44.32
C ALA A 568 32.49 43.68 45.57
N ARG A 569 33.83 43.78 45.32
CA ARG A 569 34.96 44.58 45.91
C ARG A 569 34.92 45.20 47.34
N PRO A 570 36.07 45.61 47.98
CA PRO A 570 37.52 45.47 47.68
C PRO A 570 38.44 45.03 48.87
N ASP A 571 39.73 44.85 48.56
CA ASP A 571 40.99 44.60 49.36
C ASP A 571 41.21 45.53 50.61
N PRO A 572 42.12 45.28 51.62
CA PRO A 572 43.57 44.97 51.47
C PRO A 572 44.31 44.12 52.57
N THR A 573 45.57 43.76 52.27
CA THR A 573 46.80 43.64 53.12
C THR A 573 47.55 42.29 53.26
N HIS A 574 48.81 42.35 52.79
CA HIS A 574 50.02 41.47 52.77
C HIS A 574 50.59 41.06 54.17
N PRO A 575 51.69 40.25 54.32
CA PRO A 575 52.77 39.91 53.35
C PRO A 575 53.32 38.45 53.27
N ASP A 576 54.14 38.30 52.22
CA ASP A 576 55.16 37.33 51.77
C ASP A 576 56.17 36.79 52.84
N PRO A 577 57.12 35.85 52.58
CA PRO A 577 57.96 35.75 51.36
C PRO A 577 58.36 34.35 50.80
N ALA A 578 58.70 34.34 49.50
CA ALA A 578 60.02 33.98 48.93
C ALA A 578 59.99 33.02 47.70
N ASP A 579 60.32 33.62 46.57
CA ASP A 579 60.84 33.12 45.26
C ASP A 579 62.28 32.53 45.40
N PRO A 580 63.02 32.06 44.35
CA PRO A 580 62.74 32.09 42.89
C PRO A 580 63.11 30.84 42.02
N ASP A 581 62.42 30.72 40.87
CA ASP A 581 62.85 30.69 39.44
C ASP A 581 64.27 30.15 39.01
N PRO A 582 64.64 29.96 37.71
CA PRO A 582 63.91 29.77 36.43
C PRO A 582 64.47 28.63 35.52
N THR A 583 63.79 28.30 34.43
CA THR A 583 64.21 28.56 33.01
C THR A 583 63.56 27.63 31.97
N ASP A 584 63.23 28.28 30.86
CA ASP A 584 62.40 27.93 29.70
C ASP A 584 63.30 27.49 28.49
N PRO A 585 62.88 27.56 27.20
CA PRO A 585 62.38 26.48 26.33
C PRO A 585 63.27 26.20 25.09
N GLY A 586 62.78 25.36 24.16
CA GLY A 586 63.29 25.33 22.79
C GLY A 586 62.36 24.69 21.74
N ARG A 587 61.73 25.53 20.90
CA ARG A 587 61.21 25.18 19.56
C ARG A 587 62.34 25.34 18.52
N GLY A 588 62.35 24.56 17.43
CA GLY A 588 63.10 24.92 16.22
C GLY A 588 63.31 23.87 15.12
N ALA A 589 62.42 23.89 14.11
CA ALA A 589 62.61 23.78 12.65
C ALA A 589 63.67 22.87 11.94
N ARG A 590 63.13 22.14 10.93
CA ARG A 590 63.59 21.89 9.53
C ARG A 590 65.04 21.43 9.22
N THR A 591 65.19 20.27 8.58
CA THR A 591 65.61 20.06 7.16
C THR A 591 66.16 18.64 6.95
N ARG A 592 65.55 17.87 6.03
CA ARG A 592 66.17 17.22 4.85
C ARG A 592 65.11 16.43 4.09
#